data_AF-A0A238YAT5-F1
#
_entry.id   AF-A0A238YAT5-F1
#
_cell.length_a   1.000
_cell.length_b   1.000
_cell.length_c   1.000
_cell.angle_alpha   90.00
_cell.angle_beta   90.00
_cell.angle_gamma   90.00
#
_symmetry.space_group_name_H-M   'P 1'
#
loop_
_entity.id
_entity.type
_entity.pdbx_description
1 polymer ?
#
loop_
_entity_poly.entity_id
_entity_poly.type
_entity_poly.pdbx_seq_one_letter_code
_entity_poly.pdbx_strand_id
1 'polypeptide(L)'
;MQHKLTAYSLPFRVHVGQPETLWTTATRSRQPTTLIVTPVQLHKRNLETRLREQSRPMSSLLFRRLRGVAEDLLEAANKPAIAADRVDRLASLTEILTDPHRSVYDHLGAVIGEPLTAQIETVERARSELELVTGFHPRRMEWLADTVRSETRTASGLATIETLDLLAGVSQLHADLNNRLAADTAARETPTTRLASETTLLTRAIRELIADPGVWTAAYPTIERFVVAGASMLTAPLEDLLRAVVAQTDTDVHLHLRTASGPPIDEHLRRTKAVEEPGTQAVFAWR
;
A
#
# COMPACT_ATOMS: atom_id res chain seq x y z
N MET A 1 26.16 -18.73 11.33
CA MET A 1 25.73 -17.76 12.36
C MET A 1 24.23 -17.93 12.55
N GLN A 2 23.79 -18.47 13.70
CA GLN A 2 22.39 -18.45 14.08
C GLN A 2 22.03 -17.00 14.43
N HIS A 3 21.35 -16.29 13.53
CA HIS A 3 20.68 -15.05 13.91
C HIS A 3 19.62 -15.42 14.96
N LYS A 4 19.80 -14.94 16.19
CA LYS A 4 18.75 -14.95 17.21
C LYS A 4 17.59 -14.11 16.65
N LEU A 5 16.62 -14.79 16.04
CA LEU A 5 15.44 -14.18 15.46
C LEU A 5 14.57 -13.66 16.60
N THR A 6 14.60 -12.36 16.82
CA THR A 6 13.73 -11.72 17.81
C THR A 6 12.35 -11.62 17.18
N ALA A 7 11.39 -12.39 17.70
CA ALA A 7 10.01 -12.27 17.29
C ALA A 7 9.39 -11.03 17.96
N TYR A 8 8.89 -10.10 17.15
CA TYR A 8 8.16 -8.93 17.62
C TYR A 8 6.70 -9.31 17.92
N SER A 9 6.17 -8.81 19.04
CA SER A 9 4.73 -8.83 19.29
C SER A 9 4.03 -7.89 18.32
N LEU A 10 2.99 -8.38 17.64
CA LEU A 10 2.18 -7.54 16.77
C LEU A 10 1.19 -6.72 17.60
N PRO A 11 0.99 -5.43 17.26
CA PRO A 11 0.04 -4.58 17.96
C PRO A 11 -1.42 -4.88 17.54
N PHE A 12 -1.63 -5.72 16.53
CA PHE A 12 -2.93 -6.18 16.06
C PHE A 12 -3.02 -7.71 16.02
N ARG A 13 -4.24 -8.22 15.90
CA ARG A 13 -4.50 -9.67 15.87
C ARG A 13 -4.42 -10.21 14.45
N VAL A 14 -3.69 -11.31 14.25
CA VAL A 14 -3.60 -12.02 12.98
C VAL A 14 -4.30 -13.36 13.10
N HIS A 15 -5.23 -13.63 12.18
CA HIS A 15 -6.00 -14.87 12.10
C HIS A 15 -5.67 -15.58 10.80
N VAL A 16 -5.22 -16.83 10.86
CA VAL A 16 -4.84 -17.61 9.67
C VAL A 16 -5.83 -18.74 9.48
N GLY A 17 -6.51 -18.76 8.34
CA GLY A 17 -7.39 -19.87 7.97
C GLY A 17 -8.64 -20.02 8.85
N GLN A 18 -9.04 -18.96 9.55
CA GLN A 18 -10.21 -18.92 10.44
C GLN A 18 -11.28 -17.93 9.94
N PRO A 19 -11.86 -18.13 8.74
CA PRO A 19 -12.79 -17.15 8.17
C PRO A 19 -14.06 -16.97 9.00
N GLU A 20 -14.53 -18.00 9.71
CA GLU A 20 -15.70 -17.96 10.58
C GLU A 20 -15.63 -16.90 11.69
N THR A 21 -14.42 -16.61 12.18
CA THR A 21 -14.21 -15.57 13.21
C THR A 21 -14.49 -14.15 12.70
N LEU A 22 -14.55 -13.93 11.38
CA LEU A 22 -14.89 -12.63 10.77
C LEU A 22 -16.31 -12.17 11.10
N TRP A 23 -17.22 -13.11 11.34
CA TRP A 23 -18.64 -12.82 11.50
C TRP A 23 -19.26 -13.40 12.76
N THR A 24 -18.48 -14.02 13.64
CA THR A 24 -18.94 -14.38 14.99
C THR A 24 -19.39 -13.18 15.79
N THR A 25 -18.87 -11.99 15.49
CA THR A 25 -19.23 -10.73 16.15
C THR A 25 -20.30 -9.93 15.40
N ALA A 26 -20.84 -10.46 14.31
CA ALA A 26 -21.91 -9.80 13.56
C ALA A 26 -23.21 -9.82 14.36
N THR A 27 -23.62 -8.65 14.85
CA THR A 27 -24.81 -8.44 15.68
C THR A 27 -25.78 -7.47 15.01
N ARG A 28 -27.03 -7.44 15.48
CA ARG A 28 -27.96 -6.38 15.08
C ARG A 28 -27.57 -5.10 15.82
N SER A 29 -27.22 -4.07 15.06
CA SER A 29 -26.98 -2.72 15.58
C SER A 29 -27.76 -1.69 14.76
N ARG A 30 -27.96 -0.50 15.35
CA ARG A 30 -28.51 0.69 14.66
C ARG A 30 -27.44 1.40 13.81
N GLN A 31 -26.18 1.26 14.18
CA GLN A 31 -25.03 1.84 13.50
C GLN A 31 -23.92 0.79 13.35
N PRO A 32 -23.13 0.84 12.27
CA PRO A 32 -22.03 -0.09 12.09
C PRO A 32 -20.96 0.15 13.16
N THR A 33 -20.46 -0.93 13.77
CA THR A 33 -19.36 -0.89 14.75
C THR A 33 -18.10 -1.59 14.25
N THR A 34 -18.20 -2.35 13.17
CA THR A 34 -17.06 -3.06 12.55
C THR A 34 -16.88 -2.63 11.10
N LEU A 35 -15.71 -2.09 10.77
CA LEU A 35 -15.30 -1.79 9.40
C LEU A 35 -14.58 -3.01 8.81
N ILE A 36 -15.14 -3.59 7.75
CA ILE A 36 -14.54 -4.71 7.02
C ILE A 36 -14.01 -4.21 5.68
N VAL A 37 -12.70 -4.31 5.51
CA VAL A 37 -12.01 -4.06 4.25
C VAL A 37 -11.64 -5.37 3.58
N THR A 38 -12.03 -5.50 2.32
CA THR A 38 -11.61 -6.61 1.47
C THR A 38 -10.80 -6.08 0.28
N PRO A 39 -9.67 -6.73 -0.09
CA PRO A 39 -8.86 -6.29 -1.21
C PRO A 39 -9.60 -6.29 -2.56
N VAL A 40 -10.58 -7.18 -2.75
CA VAL A 40 -11.34 -7.31 -4.00
C VAL A 40 -12.84 -7.49 -3.75
N GLN A 41 -13.69 -6.98 -4.65
CA GLN A 41 -15.15 -7.05 -4.50
C GLN A 41 -15.69 -8.47 -4.39
N LEU A 42 -15.05 -9.43 -5.06
CA LEU A 42 -15.48 -10.83 -4.98
C LEU A 42 -15.43 -11.34 -3.54
N HIS A 43 -14.45 -10.90 -2.74
CA HIS A 43 -14.35 -11.30 -1.34
C HIS A 43 -15.47 -10.69 -0.50
N LYS A 44 -15.80 -9.41 -0.73
CA LYS A 44 -16.98 -8.78 -0.12
C LYS A 44 -18.24 -9.60 -0.40
N ARG A 45 -18.51 -9.90 -1.69
CA ARG A 45 -19.70 -10.66 -2.09
C ARG A 45 -19.74 -12.05 -1.45
N ASN A 46 -18.60 -12.75 -1.40
CA ASN A 46 -18.52 -14.06 -0.77
C ASN A 46 -18.79 -14.00 0.74
N LEU A 47 -18.31 -12.94 1.42
CA LEU A 47 -18.59 -12.73 2.84
C LEU A 47 -20.07 -12.46 3.09
N GLU A 48 -20.68 -11.57 2.31
CA GLU A 48 -22.12 -11.28 2.40
C GLU A 48 -22.97 -12.52 2.13
N THR A 49 -22.60 -13.34 1.16
CA THR A 49 -23.31 -14.60 0.89
C THR A 49 -23.23 -15.56 2.08
N ARG A 50 -22.04 -15.75 2.67
CA ARG A 50 -21.90 -16.60 3.87
C ARG A 50 -22.66 -16.06 5.08
N LEU A 51 -22.66 -14.74 5.27
CA LEU A 51 -23.46 -14.08 6.31
C LEU A 51 -24.95 -14.37 6.14
N ARG A 52 -25.48 -14.31 4.90
CA ARG A 52 -26.87 -14.66 4.60
C ARG A 52 -27.16 -16.13 4.84
N GLU A 53 -26.30 -17.03 4.35
CA GLU A 53 -26.44 -18.48 4.53
C GLU A 53 -26.50 -18.88 6.01
N GLN A 54 -25.77 -18.17 6.87
CA GLN A 54 -25.76 -18.39 8.31
C GLN A 54 -26.78 -17.54 9.09
N SER A 55 -27.68 -16.83 8.39
CA SER A 55 -28.68 -15.94 8.99
C SER A 55 -28.09 -14.91 9.97
N ARG A 56 -26.86 -14.43 9.69
CA ARG A 56 -26.17 -13.43 10.50
C ARG A 56 -26.59 -12.01 10.08
N PRO A 57 -26.89 -11.13 11.04
CA PRO A 57 -27.22 -9.74 10.74
C PRO A 57 -25.98 -8.99 10.22
N MET A 58 -26.17 -8.09 9.25
CA MET A 58 -25.08 -7.27 8.69
C MET A 58 -25.09 -5.83 9.19
N SER A 59 -26.08 -5.41 9.98
CA SER A 59 -26.25 -4.00 10.33
C SER A 59 -25.16 -3.42 11.24
N SER A 60 -24.36 -4.27 11.89
CA SER A 60 -23.15 -3.87 12.62
C SER A 60 -21.91 -3.74 11.72
N LEU A 61 -21.99 -4.11 10.44
CA LEU A 61 -20.84 -4.21 9.54
C LEU A 61 -20.88 -3.12 8.46
N LEU A 62 -19.78 -2.38 8.33
CA LEU A 62 -19.54 -1.45 7.22
C LEU A 62 -18.50 -2.06 6.27
N PHE A 63 -18.84 -2.19 5.00
CA PHE A 63 -17.93 -2.73 3.98
C PHE A 63 -17.27 -1.63 3.16
N ARG A 64 -15.95 -1.63 3.11
CA ARG A 64 -15.15 -0.73 2.27
C ARG A 64 -14.09 -1.49 1.47
N ARG A 65 -13.62 -0.87 0.39
CA ARG A 65 -12.34 -1.22 -0.23
C ARG A 65 -11.25 -0.39 0.42
N LEU A 66 -10.00 -0.82 0.26
CA LEU A 66 -8.84 -0.08 0.78
C LEU A 66 -8.77 1.35 0.22
N ARG A 67 -9.04 1.51 -1.09
CA ARG A 67 -9.20 2.83 -1.71
C ARG A 67 -10.25 3.69 -1.01
N GLY A 68 -11.42 3.13 -0.72
CA GLY A 68 -12.51 3.86 -0.07
C GLY A 68 -12.12 4.32 1.34
N VAL A 69 -11.32 3.53 2.06
CA VAL A 69 -10.77 3.97 3.35
C VAL A 69 -9.83 5.16 3.18
N ALA A 70 -8.95 5.12 2.18
CA ALA A 70 -8.08 6.25 1.90
C ALA A 70 -8.86 7.52 1.50
N GLU A 71 -9.89 7.38 0.67
CA GLU A 71 -10.78 8.50 0.27
C GLU A 71 -11.54 9.06 1.49
N ASP A 72 -12.17 8.21 2.30
CA ASP A 72 -12.92 8.62 3.51
C ASP A 72 -12.01 9.40 4.49
N LEU A 73 -10.78 8.93 4.73
CA LEU A 73 -9.81 9.60 5.61
C LEU A 73 -9.32 10.94 5.05
N LEU A 74 -9.08 11.03 3.75
CA LEU A 74 -8.62 12.26 3.10
C LEU A 74 -9.74 13.31 2.99
N GLU A 75 -10.99 12.87 2.81
CA GLU A 75 -12.16 13.73 2.88
C GLU A 75 -12.33 14.28 4.30
N ALA A 76 -12.23 13.43 5.32
CA ALA A 76 -12.27 13.86 6.72
C ALA A 76 -11.13 14.84 7.09
N ALA A 77 -9.97 14.70 6.45
CA ALA A 77 -8.84 15.63 6.59
C ALA A 77 -8.97 16.91 5.72
N ASN A 78 -10.08 17.11 5.01
CA ASN A 78 -10.28 18.20 4.04
C ASN A 78 -9.20 18.30 2.96
N LYS A 79 -8.63 17.16 2.56
CA LYS A 79 -7.57 17.04 1.56
C LYS A 79 -7.95 16.04 0.46
N PRO A 80 -9.08 16.26 -0.25
CA PRO A 80 -9.61 15.30 -1.21
C PRO A 80 -8.57 15.00 -2.30
N ALA A 81 -8.37 13.71 -2.56
CA ALA A 81 -7.49 13.23 -3.59
C ALA A 81 -8.08 12.00 -4.28
N ILE A 82 -7.71 11.81 -5.54
CA ILE A 82 -8.11 10.66 -6.36
C ILE A 82 -6.88 10.00 -6.95
N ALA A 83 -6.91 8.68 -7.07
CA ALA A 83 -5.92 7.95 -7.83
C ALA A 83 -6.16 8.15 -9.34
N ALA A 84 -5.09 8.43 -10.09
CA ALA A 84 -5.09 8.36 -11.54
C ALA A 84 -5.42 6.92 -11.99
N ASP A 85 -6.17 6.79 -13.07
CA ASP A 85 -6.38 5.48 -13.68
C ASP A 85 -5.15 5.05 -14.47
N ARG A 86 -5.18 3.82 -15.00
CA ARG A 86 -4.04 3.28 -15.76
C ARG A 86 -3.78 4.08 -17.04
N VAL A 87 -4.82 4.56 -17.71
CA VAL A 87 -4.69 5.30 -18.97
C VAL A 87 -4.02 6.64 -18.72
N ASP A 88 -4.50 7.39 -17.74
CA ASP A 88 -3.91 8.65 -17.28
C ASP A 88 -2.44 8.49 -16.90
N ARG A 89 -2.12 7.43 -16.14
CA ARG A 89 -0.74 7.13 -15.75
C ARG A 89 0.15 6.83 -16.95
N LEU A 90 -0.26 5.96 -17.86
CA LEU A 90 0.58 5.59 -19.01
C LEU A 90 0.82 6.80 -19.93
N ALA A 91 -0.19 7.67 -20.12
CA ALA A 91 -0.02 8.92 -20.85
C ALA A 91 1.03 9.82 -20.17
N SER A 92 0.87 10.05 -18.86
CA SER A 92 1.80 10.88 -18.07
C SER A 92 3.23 10.32 -18.08
N LEU A 93 3.39 9.00 -17.95
CA LEU A 93 4.68 8.33 -17.99
C LEU A 93 5.35 8.45 -19.37
N THR A 94 4.59 8.36 -20.45
CA THR A 94 5.12 8.53 -21.81
C THR A 94 5.69 9.93 -22.00
N GLU A 95 5.00 10.95 -21.48
CA GLU A 95 5.45 12.34 -21.55
C GLU A 95 6.72 12.55 -20.70
N ILE A 96 6.78 11.99 -19.50
CA ILE A 96 7.97 12.05 -18.63
C ILE A 96 9.18 11.40 -19.30
N LEU A 97 8.99 10.23 -19.92
CA LEU A 97 10.09 9.47 -20.54
C LEU A 97 10.55 10.03 -21.89
N THR A 98 9.79 10.96 -22.47
CA THR A 98 10.19 11.67 -23.70
C THR A 98 11.06 12.90 -23.40
N ASP A 99 11.12 13.34 -22.14
CA ASP A 99 11.96 14.46 -21.70
C ASP A 99 13.45 14.05 -21.68
N PRO A 100 14.30 14.64 -22.53
CA PRO A 100 15.67 14.17 -22.76
C PRO A 100 16.68 14.52 -21.64
N HIS A 101 16.25 15.07 -20.51
CA HIS A 101 17.15 15.71 -19.54
C HIS A 101 17.45 14.91 -18.25
N ARG A 102 17.34 13.57 -18.24
CA ARG A 102 17.51 12.79 -16.99
C ARG A 102 18.38 11.54 -17.16
N SER A 103 19.65 11.64 -16.76
CA SER A 103 20.64 10.54 -16.82
C SER A 103 20.22 9.27 -16.09
N VAL A 104 19.39 9.38 -15.06
CA VAL A 104 18.82 8.23 -14.34
C VAL A 104 17.95 7.34 -15.23
N TYR A 105 17.34 7.88 -16.29
CA TYR A 105 16.56 7.11 -17.25
C TYR A 105 17.42 6.43 -18.30
N ASP A 106 18.65 6.89 -18.54
CA ASP A 106 19.60 6.18 -19.38
C ASP A 106 19.99 4.84 -18.71
N HIS A 107 20.25 4.85 -17.40
CA HIS A 107 20.50 3.63 -16.62
C HIS A 107 19.28 2.71 -16.57
N LEU A 108 18.08 3.26 -16.39
CA LEU A 108 16.85 2.47 -16.46
C LEU A 108 16.64 1.85 -17.85
N GLY A 109 16.96 2.60 -18.92
CA GLY A 109 16.91 2.16 -20.31
C GLY A 109 17.87 1.01 -20.58
N ALA A 110 19.07 1.05 -20.01
CA ALA A 110 20.05 -0.05 -20.13
C ALA A 110 19.53 -1.37 -19.52
N VAL A 111 18.68 -1.30 -18.48
CA VAL A 111 18.13 -2.49 -17.80
C VAL A 111 16.84 -3.00 -18.45
N ILE A 112 15.90 -2.11 -18.76
CA ILE A 112 14.56 -2.48 -19.27
C ILE A 112 14.56 -2.60 -20.81
N GLY A 113 15.46 -1.90 -21.48
CA GLY A 113 15.55 -1.78 -22.93
C GLY A 113 15.13 -0.41 -23.46
N GLU A 114 15.82 0.04 -24.52
CA GLU A 114 15.56 1.31 -25.19
C GLU A 114 14.75 1.14 -26.49
N PRO A 115 13.90 2.13 -26.84
CA PRO A 115 13.52 3.29 -26.03
C PRO A 115 12.53 2.90 -24.92
N LEU A 116 12.63 3.53 -23.74
CA LEU A 116 11.74 3.23 -22.60
C LEU A 116 10.26 3.46 -22.90
N THR A 117 9.93 4.40 -23.80
CA THR A 117 8.55 4.63 -24.25
C THR A 117 7.96 3.43 -24.99
N ALA A 118 8.77 2.61 -25.67
CA ALA A 118 8.33 1.35 -26.25
C ALA A 118 8.13 0.25 -25.20
N GLN A 119 8.68 0.42 -23.99
CA GLN A 119 8.61 -0.51 -22.86
C GLN A 119 7.68 -0.03 -21.74
N ILE A 120 6.77 0.91 -22.04
CA ILE A 120 5.97 1.64 -21.03
C ILE A 120 5.20 0.72 -20.07
N GLU A 121 4.69 -0.41 -20.56
CA GLU A 121 3.97 -1.38 -19.72
C GLU A 121 4.89 -2.09 -18.73
N THR A 122 6.11 -2.43 -19.15
CA THR A 122 7.14 -3.04 -18.30
C THR A 122 7.59 -2.06 -17.23
N VAL A 123 7.79 -0.80 -17.61
CA VAL A 123 8.14 0.28 -16.70
C VAL A 123 7.05 0.50 -15.63
N GLU A 124 5.78 0.61 -16.04
CA GLU A 124 4.66 0.77 -15.11
C GLU A 124 4.45 -0.46 -14.21
N ARG A 125 4.73 -1.67 -14.72
CA ARG A 125 4.70 -2.89 -13.92
C ARG A 125 5.77 -2.86 -12.84
N ALA A 126 7.02 -2.57 -13.21
CA ALA A 126 8.13 -2.46 -12.26
C ALA A 126 7.85 -1.39 -11.18
N ARG A 127 7.30 -0.24 -11.59
CA ARG A 127 6.84 0.81 -10.67
C ARG A 127 5.78 0.33 -9.71
N SER A 128 4.76 -0.34 -10.21
CA SER A 128 3.67 -0.85 -9.38
C SER A 128 4.14 -1.92 -8.41
N GLU A 129 5.00 -2.85 -8.84
CA GLU A 129 5.55 -3.91 -7.98
C GLU A 129 6.43 -3.33 -6.87
N LEU A 130 7.33 -2.40 -7.20
CA LEU A 130 8.14 -1.70 -6.21
C LEU A 130 7.28 -0.92 -5.22
N GLU A 131 6.19 -0.30 -5.68
CA GLU A 131 5.22 0.38 -4.83
C GLU A 131 4.53 -0.56 -3.84
N LEU A 132 4.15 -1.78 -4.27
CA LEU A 132 3.49 -2.75 -3.39
C LEU A 132 4.43 -3.28 -2.30
N VAL A 133 5.71 -3.45 -2.62
CA VAL A 133 6.72 -4.02 -1.71
C VAL A 133 7.29 -2.97 -0.76
N THR A 134 7.51 -1.74 -1.23
CA THR A 134 8.22 -0.71 -0.45
C THR A 134 7.34 0.48 -0.08
N GLY A 135 6.23 0.70 -0.78
CA GLY A 135 5.48 1.96 -0.72
C GLY A 135 6.29 3.18 -1.19
N PHE A 136 7.47 2.98 -1.79
CA PHE A 136 8.53 3.98 -1.96
C PHE A 136 9.04 4.58 -0.64
N HIS A 137 8.89 3.85 0.47
CA HIS A 137 9.41 4.27 1.76
C HIS A 137 10.94 4.20 1.76
N PRO A 138 11.66 5.29 2.11
CA PRO A 138 13.12 5.37 2.00
C PRO A 138 13.81 4.21 2.71
N ARG A 139 13.38 3.89 3.93
CA ARG A 139 13.98 2.79 4.69
C ARG A 139 13.77 1.41 4.07
N ARG A 140 12.62 1.15 3.42
CA ARG A 140 12.34 -0.14 2.77
C ARG A 140 13.13 -0.27 1.48
N MET A 141 13.29 0.81 0.73
CA MET A 141 14.14 0.83 -0.46
C MET A 141 15.61 0.59 -0.09
N GLU A 142 16.10 1.18 1.00
CA GLU A 142 17.45 0.88 1.51
C GLU A 142 17.61 -0.58 1.96
N TRP A 143 16.63 -1.15 2.67
CA TRP A 143 16.68 -2.56 3.04
C TRP A 143 16.69 -3.49 1.82
N LEU A 144 15.93 -3.15 0.78
CA LEU A 144 15.95 -3.88 -0.48
C LEU A 144 17.33 -3.77 -1.15
N ALA A 145 17.88 -2.56 -1.23
CA ALA A 145 19.21 -2.31 -1.77
C ALA A 145 20.31 -3.06 -1.00
N ASP A 146 20.27 -3.05 0.34
CA ASP A 146 21.20 -3.76 1.20
C ASP A 146 21.10 -5.27 1.02
N THR A 147 19.89 -5.81 0.85
CA THR A 147 19.67 -7.22 0.54
C THR A 147 20.35 -7.59 -0.78
N VAL A 148 20.09 -6.82 -1.85
CA VAL A 148 20.69 -6.99 -3.18
C VAL A 148 22.22 -6.90 -3.14
N ARG A 149 22.78 -5.96 -2.35
CA ARG A 149 24.23 -5.83 -2.13
C ARG A 149 24.81 -7.00 -1.35
N SER A 150 24.08 -7.55 -0.38
CA SER A 150 24.56 -8.63 0.49
C SER A 150 24.55 -10.01 -0.19
N GLU A 151 23.68 -10.22 -1.18
CA GLU A 151 23.58 -11.45 -1.96
C GLU A 151 24.68 -11.59 -3.04
N THR A 152 25.64 -10.66 -3.08
CA THR A 152 26.83 -10.64 -3.95
C THR A 152 27.75 -11.86 -3.86
N ARG A 153 27.51 -12.79 -2.93
CA ARG A 153 28.18 -14.10 -2.93
C ARG A 153 27.65 -15.05 -4.01
N THR A 154 26.50 -14.77 -4.61
CA THR A 154 25.80 -15.64 -5.56
C THR A 154 25.47 -14.95 -6.88
N ALA A 155 25.28 -13.63 -6.89
CA ALA A 155 24.98 -12.84 -8.08
C ALA A 155 26.27 -12.20 -8.67
N SER A 156 26.32 -12.08 -10.00
CA SER A 156 27.40 -11.30 -10.66
C SER A 156 27.28 -9.83 -10.27
N GLY A 157 28.39 -9.10 -10.19
CA GLY A 157 28.38 -7.67 -9.89
C GLY A 157 27.48 -6.84 -10.82
N LEU A 158 27.26 -7.33 -12.06
CA LEU A 158 26.34 -6.72 -13.02
C LEU A 158 24.88 -6.82 -12.57
N ALA A 159 24.41 -7.98 -12.09
CA ALA A 159 23.03 -8.13 -11.65
C ALA A 159 22.70 -7.24 -10.44
N THR A 160 23.67 -7.03 -9.53
CA THR A 160 23.55 -6.05 -8.45
C THR A 160 23.40 -4.64 -9.00
N ILE A 161 24.25 -4.24 -9.95
CA ILE A 161 24.21 -2.91 -10.56
C ILE A 161 22.87 -2.67 -11.26
N GLU A 162 22.44 -3.60 -12.12
CA GLU A 162 21.18 -3.51 -12.88
C GLU A 162 19.95 -3.43 -11.94
N THR A 163 19.96 -4.20 -10.85
CA THR A 163 18.86 -4.16 -9.86
C THR A 163 18.81 -2.82 -9.12
N LEU A 164 19.97 -2.24 -8.78
CA LEU A 164 20.04 -0.93 -8.14
C LEU A 164 19.67 0.21 -9.10
N ASP A 165 20.04 0.12 -10.37
CA ASP A 165 19.58 1.05 -11.41
C ASP A 165 18.07 0.98 -11.60
N LEU A 166 17.51 -0.23 -11.63
CA LEU A 166 16.06 -0.43 -11.70
C LEU A 166 15.36 0.23 -10.51
N LEU A 167 15.87 0.00 -9.29
CA LEU A 167 15.33 0.60 -8.06
C LEU A 167 15.37 2.14 -8.12
N ALA A 168 16.51 2.71 -8.50
CA ALA A 168 16.71 4.16 -8.59
C ALA A 168 15.82 4.80 -9.66
N GLY A 169 15.90 4.29 -10.90
CA GLY A 169 15.13 4.80 -12.03
C GLY A 169 13.62 4.71 -11.82
N VAL A 170 13.14 3.59 -11.29
CA VAL A 170 11.70 3.42 -11.01
C VAL A 170 11.23 4.31 -9.86
N SER A 171 12.05 4.50 -8.81
CA SER A 171 11.70 5.42 -7.71
C SER A 171 11.67 6.88 -8.17
N GLN A 172 12.61 7.30 -9.01
CA GLN A 172 12.60 8.63 -9.61
C GLN A 172 11.36 8.82 -10.50
N LEU A 173 11.03 7.83 -11.32
CA LEU A 173 9.86 7.86 -12.19
C LEU A 173 8.56 8.00 -11.40
N HIS A 174 8.44 7.33 -10.25
CA HIS A 174 7.29 7.50 -9.37
C HIS A 174 7.19 8.93 -8.80
N ALA A 175 8.31 9.51 -8.37
CA ALA A 175 8.34 10.89 -7.88
C ALA A 175 7.95 11.88 -8.98
N ASP A 176 8.47 11.71 -10.20
CA ASP A 176 8.14 12.55 -11.35
C ASP A 176 6.67 12.45 -11.75
N LEU A 177 6.11 11.23 -11.72
CA LEU A 177 4.70 10.99 -11.99
C LEU A 177 3.80 11.72 -10.97
N ASN A 178 4.12 11.64 -9.68
CA ASN A 178 3.38 12.36 -8.65
C ASN A 178 3.49 13.88 -8.81
N ASN A 179 4.68 14.39 -9.12
CA ASN A 179 4.89 15.82 -9.36
C ASN A 179 4.08 16.33 -10.56
N ARG A 180 4.05 15.56 -11.66
CA ARG A 180 3.26 15.88 -12.85
C ARG A 180 1.75 15.92 -12.55
N LEU A 181 1.22 14.87 -11.91
CA LEU A 181 -0.20 14.78 -11.57
C LEU A 181 -0.65 15.86 -10.56
N ALA A 182 0.26 16.26 -9.65
CA ALA A 182 0.01 17.38 -8.74
C ALA A 182 -0.03 18.72 -9.49
N ALA A 183 0.89 18.96 -10.43
CA ALA A 183 0.91 20.16 -11.25
C ALA A 183 -0.36 20.29 -12.13
N ASP A 184 -0.81 19.19 -12.73
CA ASP A 184 -2.05 19.14 -13.51
C ASP A 184 -3.30 19.46 -12.68
N THR A 185 -3.26 19.17 -11.37
CA THR A 185 -4.37 19.51 -10.46
C THR A 185 -4.43 21.00 -10.21
N ALA A 186 -3.28 21.65 -10.00
CA ALA A 186 -3.20 23.09 -9.71
C ALA A 186 -3.74 23.97 -10.85
N ALA A 187 -3.83 23.42 -12.07
CA ALA A 187 -4.38 24.09 -13.24
C ALA A 187 -5.93 23.99 -13.35
N ARG A 188 -6.61 23.26 -12.47
CA ARG A 188 -8.08 23.01 -12.55
C ARG A 188 -8.87 23.95 -11.63
N GLU A 189 -10.09 24.29 -12.07
CA GLU A 189 -11.04 25.14 -11.32
C GLU A 189 -11.47 24.55 -9.97
N THR A 190 -11.57 23.22 -9.88
CA THR A 190 -11.82 22.49 -8.62
C THR A 190 -10.65 21.56 -8.33
N PRO A 191 -9.76 21.88 -7.37
CA PRO A 191 -8.52 21.15 -7.17
C PRO A 191 -8.75 19.86 -6.36
N THR A 192 -9.04 18.76 -7.04
CA THR A 192 -8.93 17.41 -6.46
C THR A 192 -7.57 16.83 -6.79
N THR A 193 -6.71 16.65 -5.78
CA THR A 193 -5.33 16.18 -5.99
C THR A 193 -5.33 14.83 -6.71
N ARG A 194 -4.72 14.75 -7.90
CA ARG A 194 -4.47 13.48 -8.57
C ARG A 194 -3.16 12.87 -8.07
N LEU A 195 -3.20 11.60 -7.69
CA LEU A 195 -2.05 10.82 -7.24
C LEU A 195 -1.79 9.66 -8.19
N ALA A 196 -0.55 9.17 -8.26
CA ALA A 196 -0.19 8.13 -9.20
C ALA A 196 -1.09 6.88 -9.08
N SER A 197 -1.34 6.39 -7.87
CA SER A 197 -2.07 5.13 -7.68
C SER A 197 -2.96 5.14 -6.44
N GLU A 198 -3.79 4.10 -6.30
CA GLU A 198 -4.54 3.83 -5.07
C GLU A 198 -3.61 3.60 -3.88
N THR A 199 -2.41 3.07 -4.12
CA THR A 199 -1.38 2.90 -3.09
C THR A 199 -0.81 4.24 -2.64
N THR A 200 -0.53 5.16 -3.58
CA THR A 200 -0.10 6.52 -3.25
C THR A 200 -1.18 7.27 -2.47
N LEU A 201 -2.45 7.06 -2.83
CA LEU A 201 -3.61 7.60 -2.13
C LEU A 201 -3.66 7.10 -0.68
N LEU A 202 -3.52 5.79 -0.47
CA LEU A 202 -3.48 5.20 0.87
C LEU A 202 -2.29 5.72 1.68
N THR A 203 -1.13 5.80 1.04
CA THR A 203 0.11 6.31 1.64
C THR A 203 -0.08 7.75 2.14
N ARG A 204 -0.76 8.61 1.35
CA ARG A 204 -1.13 9.96 1.78
C ARG A 204 -2.11 9.92 2.95
N ALA A 205 -3.16 9.10 2.89
CA ALA A 205 -4.15 8.97 3.97
C ALA A 205 -3.51 8.53 5.29
N ILE A 206 -2.53 7.63 5.26
CA ILE A 206 -1.76 7.21 6.45
C ILE A 206 -1.00 8.39 7.06
N ARG A 207 -0.37 9.24 6.24
CA ARG A 207 0.31 10.44 6.74
C ARG A 207 -0.66 11.41 7.40
N GLU A 208 -1.85 11.60 6.82
CA GLU A 208 -2.89 12.46 7.41
C GLU A 208 -3.43 11.87 8.72
N LEU A 209 -3.65 10.56 8.80
CA LEU A 209 -4.04 9.87 10.04
C LEU A 209 -3.00 10.02 11.16
N ILE A 210 -1.72 9.99 10.82
CA ILE A 210 -0.64 10.15 11.80
C ILE A 210 -0.50 11.61 12.25
N ALA A 211 -0.70 12.56 11.33
CA ALA A 211 -0.65 13.97 11.64
C ALA A 211 -1.82 14.41 12.52
N ASP A 212 -3.02 13.87 12.28
CA ASP A 212 -4.23 14.12 13.06
C ASP A 212 -5.03 12.82 13.23
N PRO A 213 -4.91 12.12 14.36
CA PRO A 213 -5.71 10.92 14.64
C PRO A 213 -7.23 11.16 14.62
N GLY A 214 -7.68 12.40 14.82
CA GLY A 214 -9.09 12.77 14.80
C GLY A 214 -9.77 12.49 13.45
N VAL A 215 -9.01 12.42 12.36
CA VAL A 215 -9.55 12.09 11.03
C VAL A 215 -10.17 10.70 10.99
N TRP A 216 -9.68 9.76 11.81
CA TRP A 216 -10.28 8.43 11.90
C TRP A 216 -11.70 8.49 12.47
N THR A 217 -11.88 9.16 13.61
CA THR A 217 -13.20 9.30 14.25
C THR A 217 -14.14 10.16 13.41
N ALA A 218 -13.63 11.15 12.69
CA ALA A 218 -14.43 11.93 11.75
C ALA A 218 -14.94 11.07 10.58
N ALA A 219 -14.10 10.20 10.00
CA ALA A 219 -14.50 9.28 8.94
C ALA A 219 -15.39 8.12 9.43
N TYR A 220 -15.10 7.63 10.65
CA TYR A 220 -15.65 6.39 11.19
C TYR A 220 -16.08 6.55 12.66
N PRO A 221 -17.09 7.39 12.96
CA PRO A 221 -17.41 7.81 14.33
C PRO A 221 -17.88 6.69 15.26
N THR A 222 -18.42 5.60 14.70
CA THR A 222 -19.00 4.48 15.46
C THR A 222 -18.18 3.21 15.35
N ILE A 223 -17.05 3.23 14.63
CA ILE A 223 -16.26 2.02 14.38
C ILE A 223 -15.33 1.75 15.55
N GLU A 224 -15.53 0.58 16.17
CA GLU A 224 -14.74 0.08 17.29
C GLU A 224 -13.74 -1.00 16.83
N ARG A 225 -14.01 -1.66 15.69
CA ARG A 225 -13.16 -2.71 15.13
C ARG A 225 -12.87 -2.48 13.65
N PHE A 226 -11.62 -2.61 13.26
CA PHE A 226 -11.15 -2.57 11.88
C PHE A 226 -10.61 -3.93 11.44
N VAL A 227 -11.22 -4.52 10.42
CA VAL A 227 -10.92 -5.87 9.93
C VAL A 227 -10.48 -5.82 8.49
N VAL A 228 -9.29 -6.34 8.20
CA VAL A 228 -8.85 -6.62 6.83
C VAL A 228 -9.03 -8.11 6.55
N ALA A 229 -9.94 -8.43 5.64
CA ALA A 229 -10.38 -9.80 5.39
C ALA A 229 -9.95 -10.33 4.02
N GLY A 230 -9.36 -11.53 4.02
CA GLY A 230 -9.04 -12.26 2.79
C GLY A 230 -7.83 -11.71 2.05
N ALA A 231 -6.88 -11.11 2.76
CA ALA A 231 -5.59 -10.73 2.20
C ALA A 231 -4.76 -11.98 1.88
N SER A 232 -4.38 -12.12 0.61
CA SER A 232 -3.47 -13.18 0.14
C SER A 232 -2.02 -12.72 0.07
N MET A 233 -1.82 -11.40 0.02
CA MET A 233 -0.54 -10.70 0.02
C MET A 233 -0.69 -9.52 0.97
N LEU A 234 0.37 -9.24 1.73
CA LEU A 234 0.47 -8.04 2.54
C LEU A 234 1.37 -7.05 1.80
N THR A 235 0.82 -5.93 1.38
CA THR A 235 1.59 -4.83 0.78
C THR A 235 2.14 -3.95 1.90
N ALA A 236 3.28 -3.31 1.67
CA ALA A 236 3.88 -2.38 2.63
C ALA A 236 2.89 -1.29 3.12
N PRO A 237 2.15 -0.60 2.23
CA PRO A 237 1.12 0.37 2.62
C PRO A 237 -0.04 -0.22 3.43
N LEU A 238 -0.43 -1.47 3.17
CA LEU A 238 -1.48 -2.12 3.96
C LEU A 238 -0.98 -2.43 5.38
N GLU A 239 0.26 -2.91 5.51
CA GLU A 239 0.89 -3.08 6.82
C GLU A 239 0.97 -1.74 7.57
N ASP A 240 1.39 -0.68 6.88
CA ASP A 240 1.48 0.68 7.43
C ASP A 240 0.14 1.18 7.94
N LEU A 241 -0.95 0.99 7.18
CA LEU A 241 -2.30 1.34 7.62
C LEU A 241 -2.68 0.59 8.91
N LEU A 242 -2.48 -0.73 8.95
CA LEU A 242 -2.82 -1.54 10.12
C LEU A 242 -2.09 -1.03 11.38
N ARG A 243 -0.79 -0.74 11.24
CA ARG A 243 0.03 -0.23 12.35
C ARG A 243 -0.36 1.19 12.73
N ALA A 244 -0.64 2.06 11.77
CA ALA A 244 -1.05 3.43 12.00
C ALA A 244 -2.39 3.48 12.75
N VAL A 245 -3.39 2.70 12.35
CA VAL A 245 -4.68 2.67 13.05
C VAL A 245 -4.51 2.23 14.51
N VAL A 246 -3.77 1.14 14.77
CA VAL A 246 -3.53 0.72 16.17
C VAL A 246 -2.74 1.76 16.97
N ALA A 247 -1.75 2.40 16.36
CA ALA A 247 -0.90 3.35 17.06
C ALA A 247 -1.63 4.67 17.38
N GLN A 248 -2.58 5.07 16.54
CA GLN A 248 -3.21 6.39 16.61
C GLN A 248 -4.63 6.35 17.19
N THR A 249 -5.29 5.18 17.29
CA THR A 249 -6.69 5.09 17.68
C THR A 249 -6.96 3.94 18.65
N ASP A 250 -8.10 3.98 19.34
CA ASP A 250 -8.57 2.89 20.21
C ASP A 250 -9.25 1.74 19.44
N THR A 251 -9.18 1.74 18.11
CA THR A 251 -9.85 0.74 17.27
C THR A 251 -9.13 -0.61 17.35
N ASP A 252 -9.88 -1.67 17.62
CA ASP A 252 -9.38 -3.05 17.63
C ASP A 252 -9.08 -3.51 16.20
N VAL A 253 -7.82 -3.82 15.88
CA VAL A 253 -7.39 -4.16 14.51
C VAL A 253 -7.18 -5.66 14.33
N HIS A 254 -7.77 -6.20 13.28
CA HIS A 254 -7.75 -7.61 12.94
C HIS A 254 -7.34 -7.82 11.47
N LEU A 255 -6.38 -8.70 11.23
CA LEU A 255 -5.96 -9.14 9.90
C LEU A 255 -6.30 -10.63 9.72
N HIS A 256 -7.17 -10.94 8.75
CA HIS A 256 -7.54 -12.31 8.42
C HIS A 256 -6.89 -12.75 7.11
N LEU A 257 -5.97 -13.69 7.24
CA LEU A 257 -5.16 -14.25 6.17
C LEU A 257 -5.71 -15.61 5.73
N ARG A 258 -5.46 -15.95 4.46
CA ARG A 258 -5.85 -17.25 3.90
C ARG A 258 -4.93 -18.35 4.42
N THR A 259 -5.43 -19.59 4.49
CA THR A 259 -4.66 -20.74 4.97
C THR A 259 -3.35 -20.96 4.19
N ALA A 260 -3.37 -20.80 2.86
CA ALA A 260 -2.22 -21.08 2.01
C ALA A 260 -1.11 -20.01 2.10
N SER A 261 -1.47 -18.73 2.22
CA SER A 261 -0.51 -17.62 2.21
C SER A 261 -0.32 -16.95 3.58
N GLY A 262 -1.15 -17.28 4.55
CA GLY A 262 -1.15 -16.65 5.88
C GLY A 262 0.06 -16.98 6.74
N PRO A 263 0.51 -18.24 6.86
CA PRO A 263 1.68 -18.58 7.67
C PRO A 263 2.95 -17.78 7.31
N PRO A 264 3.38 -17.69 6.03
CA PRO A 264 4.58 -16.91 5.70
C PRO A 264 4.38 -15.39 5.92
N ILE A 265 3.17 -14.87 5.77
CA ILE A 265 2.87 -13.45 6.04
C ILE A 265 2.92 -13.15 7.54
N ASP A 266 2.33 -14.01 8.39
CA ASP A 266 2.38 -13.85 9.85
C ASP A 266 3.82 -13.97 10.38
N GLU A 267 4.61 -14.91 9.84
CA GLU A 267 6.04 -15.02 10.15
C GLU A 267 6.81 -13.77 9.75
N HIS A 268 6.57 -13.23 8.55
CA HIS A 268 7.20 -11.99 8.09
C HIS A 268 6.87 -10.81 9.02
N LEU A 269 5.57 -10.60 9.32
CA LEU A 269 5.10 -9.53 10.20
C LEU A 269 5.78 -9.56 11.58
N ARG A 270 6.02 -10.75 12.13
CA ARG A 270 6.67 -10.95 13.43
C ARG A 270 8.18 -10.80 13.39
N ARG A 271 8.80 -10.79 12.21
CA ARG A 271 10.26 -10.66 12.05
C ARG A 271 10.68 -9.28 11.58
N THR A 272 9.80 -8.57 10.90
CA THR A 272 10.09 -7.25 10.34
C THR A 272 9.79 -6.15 11.35
N LYS A 273 10.78 -5.27 11.57
CA LYS A 273 10.56 -4.04 12.34
C LYS A 273 9.71 -3.08 11.51
N ALA A 274 8.69 -2.49 12.13
CA ALA A 274 7.92 -1.42 11.51
C ALA A 274 8.84 -0.25 11.11
N VAL A 275 8.52 0.40 10.00
CA VAL A 275 9.19 1.65 9.62
C VAL A 275 8.73 2.80 10.51
N GLU A 276 9.62 3.76 10.72
CA GLU A 276 9.28 5.06 11.30
C GLU A 276 8.64 5.91 10.19
N GLU A 277 7.72 6.81 10.55
CA GLU A 277 7.03 7.70 9.61
C GLU A 277 6.40 6.98 8.39
N PRO A 278 5.54 5.97 8.62
CA PRO A 278 4.96 5.18 7.54
C PRO A 278 4.15 6.06 6.57
N GLY A 279 4.16 5.66 5.31
CA GLY A 279 3.64 6.47 4.22
C GLY A 279 4.56 7.60 3.76
N THR A 280 5.75 7.80 4.33
CA THR A 280 6.75 8.67 3.69
C THR A 280 7.22 8.07 2.37
N GLN A 281 7.38 8.89 1.33
CA GLN A 281 7.86 8.47 0.01
C GLN A 281 9.07 9.31 -0.38
N ALA A 282 10.08 8.66 -0.96
CA ALA A 282 11.31 9.32 -1.40
C ALA A 282 11.83 8.70 -2.71
N VAL A 283 12.85 9.33 -3.29
CA VAL A 283 13.64 8.75 -4.37
C VAL A 283 14.82 7.99 -3.76
N PHE A 284 15.08 6.78 -4.25
CA PHE A 284 16.29 6.04 -3.91
C PHE A 284 17.44 6.55 -4.76
N ALA A 285 18.50 7.04 -4.11
CA ALA A 285 19.66 7.59 -4.78
C ALA A 285 20.72 6.49 -5.01
N TRP A 286 21.11 6.33 -6.26
CA TRP A 286 22.17 5.42 -6.68
C TRP A 286 22.79 5.99 -7.96
N ARG A 287 24.11 6.22 -7.90
CA ARG A 287 24.99 6.78 -8.94
C ARG A 287 24.44 7.90 -9.81
#